data_AF-A0A5Q2FAY9-F1
#
_entry.id   AF-A0A5Q2FAY9-F1
#
_cell.length_a   1.000
_cell.length_b   1.000
_cell.length_c   1.000
_cell.angle_alpha   90.00
_cell.angle_beta   90.00
_cell.angle_gamma   90.00
#
_symmetry.space_group_name_H-M   'P 1'
#
loop_
_entity.id
_entity.type
_entity.pdbx_description
1 polymer ?
#
loop_
_entity_poly.entity_id
_entity_poly.type
_entity_poly.pdbx_seq_one_letter_code
_entity_poly.pdbx_strand_id
1 'polypeptide(L)'
;MDVHRFFPGIGLDPAKAFDIMWSSRQVRRIAGVDCVVPGLVAQTVILVLNAARSWSSGPANVDVHASWGCAHENRRAEIRALVARLEADVAFAAGLGTLEDFRNRREYALWRVISQGGTRLEEWRARIAAAPSRREQLRLVLTAPLVNVEHLTVLWGRRPTRWEIVREFFLRPVRGLAEQARALLLGREGRR
;
A
#
# COMPACT_ATOMS: atom_id res chain seq x y z
N MET A 1 -15.29 2.91 10.26
CA MET A 1 -15.01 1.47 10.07
C MET A 1 -14.40 1.31 8.69
N ASP A 2 -13.24 0.68 8.58
CA ASP A 2 -12.60 0.41 7.29
C ASP A 2 -12.74 -1.09 6.99
N VAL A 3 -13.37 -1.43 5.87
CA VAL A 3 -13.68 -2.81 5.47
C VAL A 3 -12.91 -3.13 4.19
N HIS A 4 -11.89 -3.96 4.34
CA HIS A 4 -11.01 -4.33 3.23
C HIS A 4 -11.54 -5.58 2.53
N ARG A 5 -11.88 -5.46 1.25
CA ARG A 5 -12.23 -6.60 0.38
C ARG A 5 -11.02 -7.19 -0.35
N PHE A 6 -9.93 -6.45 -0.35
CA PHE A 6 -8.63 -6.85 -0.89
C PHE A 6 -7.55 -6.14 -0.07
N PHE A 7 -6.37 -6.75 0.04
CA PHE A 7 -5.23 -6.15 0.73
C PHE A 7 -4.08 -5.93 -0.25
N PRO A 8 -3.65 -4.68 -0.51
CA PRO A 8 -2.57 -4.40 -1.44
C PRO A 8 -1.27 -5.12 -1.05
N GLY A 9 -0.66 -5.82 -2.01
CA GLY A 9 0.59 -6.55 -1.79
C GLY A 9 0.43 -8.04 -1.56
N ILE A 10 -0.80 -8.53 -1.47
CA ILE A 10 -1.12 -9.95 -1.60
C ILE A 10 -1.39 -10.23 -3.09
N GLY A 11 -0.63 -11.14 -3.69
CA GLY A 11 -0.77 -11.53 -5.09
C GLY A 11 -1.88 -12.56 -5.33
N LEU A 12 -2.29 -13.27 -4.27
CA LEU A 12 -3.33 -14.29 -4.31
C LEU A 12 -4.74 -13.69 -4.44
N ASP A 13 -5.68 -14.48 -4.98
CA ASP A 13 -7.11 -14.17 -4.96
C ASP A 13 -7.58 -13.73 -3.54
N PRO A 14 -8.34 -12.62 -3.42
CA PRO A 14 -8.70 -12.08 -2.11
C PRO A 14 -9.49 -13.04 -1.21
N ALA A 15 -10.38 -13.87 -1.76
CA ALA A 15 -11.15 -14.82 -0.96
C ALA A 15 -10.24 -15.93 -0.43
N LYS A 16 -9.37 -16.49 -1.29
CA LYS A 16 -8.37 -17.48 -0.87
C LYS A 16 -7.39 -16.91 0.16
N ALA A 17 -6.93 -15.67 -0.04
CA ALA A 17 -6.04 -15.00 0.90
C ALA A 17 -6.71 -14.82 2.28
N PHE A 18 -7.98 -14.40 2.28
CA PHE A 18 -8.76 -14.30 3.50
C PHE A 18 -8.86 -15.66 4.19
N ASP A 19 -9.27 -16.71 3.48
CA ASP A 19 -9.42 -18.05 4.06
C ASP A 19 -8.12 -18.56 4.67
N ILE A 20 -6.98 -18.35 4.00
CA ILE A 20 -5.65 -18.71 4.50
C ILE A 20 -5.30 -17.95 5.79
N MET A 21 -5.51 -16.64 5.83
CA MET A 21 -5.23 -15.83 7.03
C MET A 21 -6.19 -16.15 8.17
N TRP A 22 -7.44 -16.44 7.84
CA TRP A 22 -8.54 -16.68 8.78
C TRP A 22 -8.56 -18.12 9.33
N SER A 23 -7.88 -19.06 8.68
CA SER A 23 -7.83 -20.46 9.12
C SER A 23 -7.18 -20.63 10.50
N SER A 24 -6.31 -19.70 10.88
CA SER A 24 -5.60 -19.67 12.17
C SER A 24 -6.14 -18.62 13.14
N ARG A 25 -7.37 -18.14 12.93
CA ARG A 25 -8.01 -17.15 13.80
C ARG A 25 -8.05 -17.60 15.25
N GLN A 26 -8.08 -16.63 16.14
CA GLN A 26 -8.09 -16.81 17.59
C GLN A 26 -9.09 -15.85 18.22
N VAL A 27 -9.56 -16.17 19.42
CA VAL A 27 -10.37 -15.27 20.23
C VAL A 27 -9.46 -14.49 21.17
N ARG A 28 -9.61 -13.18 21.23
CA ARG A 28 -8.91 -12.30 22.15
C ARG A 28 -9.90 -11.42 22.88
N ARG A 29 -9.78 -11.34 24.21
CA ARG A 29 -10.62 -10.46 25.01
C ARG A 29 -10.04 -9.04 25.00
N ILE A 30 -10.79 -8.10 24.43
CA ILE A 30 -10.43 -6.69 24.32
C ILE A 30 -11.51 -5.88 25.03
N ALA A 31 -11.12 -5.10 26.05
CA ALA A 31 -12.05 -4.32 26.87
C ALA A 31 -13.24 -5.15 27.41
N GLY A 32 -13.00 -6.42 27.77
CA GLY A 32 -14.02 -7.33 28.28
C GLY A 32 -14.87 -8.04 27.22
N VAL A 33 -14.71 -7.70 25.93
CA VAL A 33 -15.44 -8.30 24.81
C VAL A 33 -14.56 -9.31 24.07
N ASP A 34 -15.11 -10.49 23.78
CA ASP A 34 -14.43 -11.51 22.98
C ASP A 34 -14.45 -11.13 21.49
N CYS A 35 -13.27 -10.91 20.93
CA CYS A 35 -13.07 -10.52 19.54
C CYS A 35 -12.33 -11.61 18.78
N VAL A 36 -12.88 -12.03 17.64
CA VAL A 36 -12.20 -12.96 16.72
C VAL A 36 -11.21 -12.16 15.87
N VAL A 37 -9.94 -12.54 15.94
CA VAL A 37 -8.85 -11.88 15.23
C VAL A 37 -8.01 -12.91 14.47
N PRO A 38 -7.27 -12.51 13.42
CA PRO A 38 -6.31 -13.40 12.77
C PRO A 38 -5.28 -13.98 13.75
N GLY A 39 -4.66 -15.11 13.42
CA GLY A 39 -3.53 -15.63 14.19
C GLY A 39 -2.35 -14.65 14.19
N LEU A 40 -1.46 -14.75 15.17
CA LEU A 40 -0.32 -13.81 15.31
C LEU A 40 0.55 -13.73 14.05
N VAL A 41 0.78 -14.85 13.37
CA VAL A 41 1.54 -14.90 12.10
C VAL A 41 0.88 -14.01 11.04
N ALA A 42 -0.45 -14.13 10.87
CA ALA A 42 -1.20 -13.31 9.92
C ALA A 42 -1.25 -11.83 10.34
N GLN A 43 -1.36 -11.55 11.64
CA GLN A 43 -1.29 -10.19 12.17
C GLN A 43 0.06 -9.54 11.83
N THR A 44 1.18 -10.25 12.02
CA THR A 44 2.51 -9.73 11.66
C THR A 44 2.64 -9.45 10.17
N VAL A 45 2.12 -10.34 9.31
CA VAL A 45 2.11 -10.09 7.85
C VAL A 45 1.34 -8.82 7.52
N ILE A 46 0.10 -8.67 8.02
CA ILE A 46 -0.72 -7.47 7.82
C ILE A 46 0.02 -6.21 8.29
N LEU A 47 0.67 -6.29 9.44
CA LEU A 47 1.40 -5.17 10.03
C LEU A 47 2.57 -4.73 9.15
N VAL A 48 3.40 -5.67 8.67
CA VAL A 48 4.53 -5.36 7.77
C VAL A 48 4.04 -4.82 6.43
N LEU A 49 2.97 -5.38 5.85
CA LEU A 49 2.42 -4.87 4.60
C LEU A 49 1.82 -3.45 4.77
N ASN A 50 1.25 -3.13 5.93
CA ASN A 50 0.83 -1.77 6.26
C ASN A 50 2.01 -0.80 6.41
N ALA A 51 3.11 -1.26 7.03
CA ALA A 51 4.34 -0.48 7.15
C ALA A 51 4.91 -0.14 5.75
N ALA A 52 4.88 -1.10 4.82
CA ALA A 52 5.32 -0.91 3.43
C ALA A 52 4.59 0.22 2.70
N ARG A 53 3.36 0.55 3.12
CA ARG A 53 2.49 1.56 2.50
C ARG A 53 2.53 2.91 3.19
N SER A 54 3.12 2.97 4.38
CA SER A 54 3.14 4.16 5.22
C SER A 54 4.49 4.86 5.07
N TRP A 55 4.57 5.83 4.15
CA TRP A 55 5.75 6.70 4.00
C TRP A 55 6.10 7.33 5.37
N SER A 56 7.27 6.95 5.92
CA SER A 56 7.87 7.46 7.16
C SER A 56 7.01 7.47 8.44
N SER A 57 6.26 6.41 8.75
CA SER A 57 5.50 6.35 10.02
C SER A 57 6.31 5.68 11.14
N GLY A 58 6.88 6.47 12.05
CA GLY A 58 7.65 6.01 13.22
C GLY A 58 7.00 4.87 14.04
N PRO A 59 5.67 4.89 14.33
CA PRO A 59 5.01 3.81 15.08
C PRO A 59 4.99 2.47 14.34
N ALA A 60 4.81 2.47 13.01
CA ALA A 60 4.79 1.23 12.23
C ALA A 60 6.14 0.50 12.30
N ASN A 61 7.25 1.24 12.38
CA ASN A 61 8.58 0.65 12.55
C ASN A 61 8.78 -0.02 13.92
N VAL A 62 8.20 0.54 15.00
CA VAL A 62 8.29 -0.05 16.34
C VAL A 62 7.53 -1.38 16.39
N ASP A 63 6.31 -1.40 15.87
CA ASP A 63 5.50 -2.62 15.88
C ASP A 63 6.06 -3.72 14.95
N VAL A 64 6.63 -3.33 13.80
CA VAL A 64 7.38 -4.25 12.93
C VAL A 64 8.59 -4.80 13.66
N HIS A 65 9.36 -3.97 14.36
CA HIS A 65 10.52 -4.44 15.12
C HIS A 65 10.11 -5.42 16.22
N ALA A 66 9.06 -5.12 16.99
CA ALA A 66 8.57 -6.02 18.03
C ALA A 66 8.03 -7.35 17.45
N SER A 67 7.29 -7.29 16.34
CA SER A 67 6.58 -8.45 15.78
C SER A 67 7.44 -9.33 14.86
N TRP A 68 8.43 -8.76 14.19
CA TRP A 68 9.34 -9.45 13.26
C TRP A 68 10.79 -9.42 13.72
N GLY A 69 11.29 -8.23 14.08
CA GLY A 69 12.67 -8.01 14.52
C GLY A 69 13.04 -8.81 15.77
N CYS A 70 12.14 -8.89 16.75
CA CYS A 70 12.34 -9.65 17.99
C CYS A 70 11.80 -11.09 17.93
N ALA A 71 11.20 -11.51 16.82
CA ALA A 71 10.61 -12.84 16.71
C ALA A 71 11.68 -13.94 16.64
N HIS A 72 11.43 -15.06 17.31
CA HIS A 72 12.25 -16.26 17.21
C HIS A 72 12.25 -16.84 15.78
N GLU A 73 13.28 -17.62 15.45
CA GLU A 73 13.48 -18.10 14.07
C GLU A 73 12.36 -19.01 13.57
N ASN A 74 11.77 -19.84 14.45
CA ASN A 74 10.58 -20.63 14.13
C ASN A 74 9.39 -19.74 13.70
N ARG A 75 9.15 -18.64 14.43
CA ARG A 75 8.09 -17.69 14.13
C ARG A 75 8.35 -16.96 12.82
N ARG A 76 9.60 -16.58 12.56
CA ARG A 76 10.01 -15.97 11.28
C ARG A 76 9.82 -16.94 10.12
N ALA A 77 10.13 -18.22 10.31
CA ALA A 77 9.88 -19.25 9.30
C ALA A 77 8.39 -19.41 8.99
N GLU A 78 7.53 -19.45 10.01
CA GLU A 78 6.07 -19.47 9.82
C GLU A 78 5.55 -18.23 9.08
N ILE A 79 6.06 -17.05 9.42
CA ILE A 79 5.72 -15.79 8.74
C ILE A 79 6.14 -15.83 7.28
N ARG A 80 7.38 -16.22 6.97
CA ARG A 80 7.86 -16.34 5.58
C ARG A 80 7.07 -17.37 4.79
N ALA A 81 6.72 -18.50 5.40
CA ALA A 81 5.86 -19.50 4.76
C ALA A 81 4.46 -18.94 4.44
N LEU A 82 3.89 -18.13 5.34
CA LEU A 82 2.61 -17.46 5.08
C LEU A 82 2.74 -16.41 3.97
N VAL A 83 3.81 -15.59 3.97
CA VAL A 83 4.08 -14.59 2.93
C VAL A 83 4.17 -15.24 1.55
N ALA A 84 4.89 -16.34 1.43
CA ALA A 84 5.01 -17.08 0.17
C ALA A 84 3.65 -17.65 -0.29
N ARG A 85 2.85 -18.20 0.63
CA ARG A 85 1.49 -18.70 0.33
C ARG A 85 0.53 -17.61 -0.14
N LEU A 86 0.74 -16.37 0.32
CA LEU A 86 -0.05 -15.21 -0.07
C LEU A 86 0.51 -14.49 -1.32
N GLU A 87 1.62 -14.98 -1.87
CA GLU A 87 2.35 -14.33 -2.96
C GLU A 87 2.71 -12.86 -2.63
N ALA A 88 3.14 -12.61 -1.39
CA ALA A 88 3.31 -11.27 -0.83
C ALA A 88 4.78 -10.84 -0.66
N ASP A 89 5.73 -11.59 -1.23
CA ASP A 89 7.17 -11.44 -0.96
C ASP A 89 7.70 -10.01 -1.22
N VAL A 90 7.35 -9.43 -2.37
CA VAL A 90 7.86 -8.11 -2.79
C VAL A 90 7.32 -7.00 -1.87
N ALA A 91 6.03 -7.08 -1.53
CA ALA A 91 5.39 -6.13 -0.64
C ALA A 91 5.92 -6.25 0.80
N PHE A 92 6.14 -7.48 1.26
CA PHE A 92 6.70 -7.74 2.58
C PHE A 92 8.14 -7.23 2.69
N ALA A 93 8.97 -7.48 1.66
CA ALA A 93 10.33 -6.94 1.58
C ALA A 93 10.37 -5.40 1.58
N ALA A 94 9.39 -4.75 0.93
CA ALA A 94 9.24 -3.29 1.01
C ALA A 94 8.96 -2.81 2.44
N GLY A 95 8.16 -3.54 3.22
CA GLY A 95 7.88 -3.22 4.63
C GLY A 95 9.06 -3.45 5.56
N LEU A 96 10.00 -4.33 5.19
CA LEU A 96 11.23 -4.60 5.95
C LEU A 96 12.43 -3.76 5.52
N GLY A 97 12.32 -2.97 4.46
CA GLY A 97 13.44 -2.22 3.90
C GLY A 97 14.42 -3.06 3.07
N THR A 98 14.06 -4.29 2.68
CA THR A 98 14.88 -5.21 1.88
C THR A 98 14.35 -5.38 0.44
N LEU A 99 13.57 -4.40 -0.05
CA LEU A 99 12.98 -4.43 -1.39
C LEU A 99 14.01 -4.62 -2.51
N GLU A 100 15.25 -4.18 -2.29
CA GLU A 100 16.31 -4.23 -3.29
C GLU A 100 16.70 -5.66 -3.71
N ASP A 101 16.35 -6.67 -2.91
CA ASP A 101 16.54 -8.09 -3.24
C ASP A 101 15.61 -8.56 -4.37
N PHE A 102 14.56 -7.79 -4.69
CA PHE A 102 13.52 -8.14 -5.64
C PHE A 102 13.53 -7.28 -6.92
N ARG A 103 14.67 -6.65 -7.26
CA ARG A 103 14.81 -5.78 -8.46
C ARG A 103 14.36 -6.40 -9.78
N ASN A 104 14.44 -7.73 -9.89
CA ASN A 104 14.05 -8.49 -11.08
C ASN A 104 12.54 -8.78 -11.14
N ARG A 105 11.76 -8.42 -10.12
CA ARG A 105 10.32 -8.67 -10.06
C ARG A 105 9.56 -7.53 -10.72
N ARG A 106 8.47 -7.86 -11.41
CA ARG A 106 7.58 -6.88 -12.06
C ARG A 106 6.97 -5.88 -11.05
N GLU A 107 6.73 -6.32 -9.82
CA GLU A 107 6.12 -5.53 -8.77
C GLU A 107 7.10 -4.55 -8.12
N TYR A 108 8.41 -4.71 -8.34
CA TYR A 108 9.46 -3.93 -7.69
C TYR A 108 9.29 -2.42 -7.87
N ALA A 109 9.09 -1.96 -9.11
CA ALA A 109 8.93 -0.54 -9.40
C ALA A 109 7.72 0.05 -8.67
N LEU A 110 6.64 -0.73 -8.54
CA LEU A 110 5.42 -0.30 -7.86
C LEU A 110 5.66 -0.16 -6.37
N TRP A 111 6.26 -1.17 -5.75
CA TRP A 111 6.55 -1.16 -4.33
C TRP A 111 7.59 -0.12 -3.96
N ARG A 112 8.55 0.17 -4.84
CA ARG A 112 9.50 1.26 -4.64
C ARG A 112 8.78 2.60 -4.58
N VAL A 113 7.87 2.89 -5.51
CA VAL A 113 7.13 4.16 -5.49
C VAL A 113 6.17 4.24 -4.29
N ILE A 114 5.53 3.13 -3.92
CA ILE A 114 4.62 3.08 -2.77
C ILE A 114 5.38 3.29 -1.44
N SER A 115 6.52 2.62 -1.25
CA SER A 115 7.24 2.64 0.02
C SER A 115 8.26 3.75 0.13
N GLN A 116 8.80 4.25 -1.00
CA GLN A 116 9.83 5.28 -1.05
C GLN A 116 9.34 6.64 -1.55
N GLY A 117 8.04 6.74 -1.84
CA GLY A 117 7.46 7.90 -2.49
C GLY A 117 7.81 8.00 -3.97
N GLY A 118 7.12 8.92 -4.64
CA GLY A 118 7.29 9.18 -6.06
C GLY A 118 6.12 10.00 -6.60
N THR A 119 6.19 10.34 -7.88
CA THR A 119 5.13 11.07 -8.57
C THR A 119 3.98 10.13 -8.95
N ARG A 120 2.78 10.71 -9.15
CA ARG A 120 1.62 9.96 -9.68
C ARG A 120 1.90 9.29 -11.03
N LEU A 121 2.74 9.92 -11.85
CA LEU A 121 3.16 9.37 -13.14
C LEU A 121 4.04 8.12 -12.97
N GLU A 122 5.00 8.17 -12.04
CA GLU A 122 5.83 7.01 -11.70
C GLU A 122 4.99 5.89 -11.11
N GLU A 123 4.07 6.20 -10.19
CA GLU A 123 3.15 5.22 -9.61
C GLU A 123 2.28 4.56 -10.67
N TRP A 124 1.78 5.34 -11.65
CA TRP A 124 0.99 4.81 -12.76
C TRP A 124 1.81 3.90 -13.68
N ARG A 125 2.99 4.34 -14.12
CA ARG A 125 3.90 3.50 -14.93
C ARG A 125 4.25 2.21 -14.19
N ALA A 126 4.48 2.31 -12.90
CA ALA A 126 4.80 1.18 -12.05
C ALA A 126 3.61 0.22 -11.88
N ARG A 127 2.36 0.73 -11.76
CA ARG A 127 1.14 -0.10 -11.78
C ARG A 127 1.00 -0.87 -13.09
N ILE A 128 1.29 -0.24 -14.23
CA ILE A 128 1.27 -0.93 -15.53
C ILE A 128 2.34 -2.01 -15.56
N ALA A 129 3.59 -1.69 -15.17
CA ALA A 129 4.68 -2.67 -15.16
C ALA A 129 4.39 -3.87 -14.25
N ALA A 130 3.74 -3.64 -13.10
CA ALA A 130 3.38 -4.67 -12.13
C ALA A 130 2.19 -5.55 -12.55
N ALA A 131 1.40 -5.14 -13.56
CA ALA A 131 0.19 -5.86 -13.91
C ALA A 131 0.47 -7.29 -14.42
N PRO A 132 -0.32 -8.29 -13.99
CA PRO A 132 -0.01 -9.69 -14.23
C PRO A 132 -0.22 -10.15 -15.67
N SER A 133 -0.97 -9.41 -16.47
CA SER A 133 -1.27 -9.76 -17.87
C SER A 133 -1.25 -8.54 -18.79
N ARG A 134 -0.95 -8.78 -20.08
CA ARG A 134 -1.01 -7.73 -21.12
C ARG A 134 -2.40 -7.09 -21.23
N ARG A 135 -3.46 -7.86 -20.99
CA ARG A 135 -4.84 -7.38 -20.98
C ARG A 135 -5.06 -6.36 -19.85
N GLU A 136 -4.54 -6.66 -18.65
CA GLU A 136 -4.62 -5.73 -17.52
C GLU A 136 -3.72 -4.51 -17.70
N GLN A 137 -2.54 -4.68 -18.28
CA GLN A 137 -1.69 -3.55 -18.69
C GLN A 137 -2.46 -2.59 -19.60
N LEU A 138 -3.08 -3.11 -20.66
CA LEU A 138 -3.87 -2.30 -21.59
C LEU A 138 -5.05 -1.62 -20.87
N ARG A 139 -5.77 -2.36 -20.01
CA ARG A 139 -6.87 -1.78 -19.23
C ARG A 139 -6.39 -0.60 -18.37
N LEU A 140 -5.27 -0.76 -17.65
CA LEU A 140 -4.71 0.28 -16.78
C LEU A 140 -4.23 1.51 -17.58
N VAL A 141 -3.67 1.30 -18.77
CA VAL A 141 -3.32 2.40 -19.69
C VAL A 141 -4.57 3.21 -20.06
N LEU A 142 -5.67 2.52 -20.38
CA LEU A 142 -6.91 3.15 -20.83
C LEU A 142 -7.70 3.84 -19.71
N THR A 143 -7.64 3.35 -18.47
CA THR A 143 -8.46 3.86 -17.35
C THR A 143 -7.81 5.00 -16.56
N ALA A 144 -6.50 5.16 -16.63
CA ALA A 144 -5.76 6.04 -15.72
C ALA A 144 -6.08 7.54 -15.77
N PRO A 145 -6.41 8.15 -16.92
CA PRO A 145 -6.84 9.54 -16.91
C PRO A 145 -8.12 9.72 -16.09
N LEU A 146 -9.04 8.75 -16.13
CA LEU A 146 -10.43 8.93 -15.68
C LEU A 146 -10.63 8.93 -14.15
N VAL A 147 -9.62 8.54 -13.37
CA VAL A 147 -9.79 8.31 -11.92
C VAL A 147 -9.88 9.62 -11.11
N ASN A 148 -9.43 10.75 -11.67
CA ASN A 148 -9.51 12.06 -10.98
C ASN A 148 -10.68 12.95 -11.45
N VAL A 149 -11.59 12.46 -12.28
CA VAL A 149 -12.67 13.28 -12.87
C VAL A 149 -13.57 13.89 -11.80
N GLU A 150 -13.95 13.12 -10.76
CA GLU A 150 -14.84 13.60 -9.70
C GLU A 150 -14.19 14.68 -8.84
N HIS A 151 -12.94 14.48 -8.42
CA HIS A 151 -12.20 15.47 -7.66
C HIS A 151 -12.01 16.78 -8.46
N LEU A 152 -11.69 16.68 -9.76
CA LEU A 152 -11.61 17.84 -10.65
C LEU A 152 -12.97 18.50 -10.87
N THR A 153 -14.05 17.72 -10.91
CA THR A 153 -15.41 18.26 -11.06
C THR A 153 -15.81 19.10 -9.85
N VAL A 154 -15.50 18.62 -8.63
CA VAL A 154 -15.70 19.37 -7.39
C VAL A 154 -14.85 20.64 -7.35
N LEU A 155 -13.55 20.53 -7.67
CA LEU A 155 -12.63 21.68 -7.66
C LEU A 155 -12.98 22.76 -8.69
N TRP A 156 -13.48 22.37 -9.87
CA TRP A 156 -13.72 23.30 -10.98
C TRP A 156 -15.18 23.69 -11.15
N GLY A 157 -16.10 23.10 -10.38
CA GLY A 157 -17.54 23.36 -10.47
C GLY A 157 -18.16 22.93 -11.81
N ARG A 158 -17.41 22.21 -12.66
CA ARG A 158 -17.85 21.69 -13.95
C ARG A 158 -17.14 20.39 -14.27
N ARG A 159 -17.75 19.57 -15.13
CA ARG A 159 -17.08 18.36 -15.62
C ARG A 159 -15.85 18.73 -16.47
N PRO A 160 -14.66 18.18 -16.18
CA PRO A 160 -13.46 18.41 -16.98
C PRO A 160 -13.54 17.65 -18.31
N THR A 161 -12.94 18.22 -19.35
CA THR A 161 -12.80 17.55 -20.65
C THR A 161 -11.70 16.48 -20.61
N ARG A 162 -11.74 15.53 -21.56
CA ARG A 162 -10.72 14.47 -21.66
C ARG A 162 -9.29 15.02 -21.77
N TRP A 163 -9.10 16.13 -22.48
CA TRP A 163 -7.80 16.78 -22.62
C TRP A 163 -7.32 17.44 -21.33
N GLU A 164 -8.22 18.06 -20.57
CA GLU A 164 -7.88 18.66 -19.28
C GLU A 164 -7.49 17.59 -18.27
N ILE A 165 -8.19 16.46 -18.26
CA ILE A 165 -7.87 15.31 -17.41
C ILE A 165 -6.46 14.78 -17.70
N VAL A 166 -6.14 14.55 -18.97
CA VAL A 166 -4.81 14.10 -19.41
C VAL A 166 -3.75 15.15 -19.04
N ARG A 167 -4.00 16.42 -19.33
CA ARG A 167 -3.09 17.52 -18.98
C ARG A 167 -2.82 17.57 -17.48
N GLU A 168 -3.84 17.53 -16.64
CA GLU A 168 -3.68 17.54 -15.18
C GLU A 168 -2.89 16.33 -14.68
N PHE A 169 -3.11 15.17 -15.27
CA PHE A 169 -2.42 13.93 -14.90
C PHE A 169 -0.93 13.95 -15.27
N PHE A 170 -0.57 14.48 -16.44
CA PHE A 170 0.80 14.44 -16.96
C PHE A 170 1.63 15.72 -16.74
N LEU A 171 1.00 16.89 -16.67
CA LEU A 171 1.69 18.20 -16.71
C LEU A 171 1.71 18.95 -15.38
N ARG A 172 1.00 18.49 -14.34
CA ARG A 172 0.87 19.23 -13.07
C ARG A 172 1.53 18.64 -11.80
N PRO A 173 2.65 17.88 -11.83
CA PRO A 173 3.24 17.38 -10.59
C PRO A 173 3.76 18.46 -9.62
N VAL A 174 3.77 19.75 -9.99
CA VAL A 174 4.43 20.81 -9.22
C VAL A 174 3.54 21.48 -8.14
N ARG A 175 2.20 21.39 -8.21
CA ARG A 175 1.33 22.13 -7.25
C ARG A 175 0.95 21.35 -5.98
N GLY A 176 0.89 20.02 -6.02
CA GLY A 176 0.60 19.21 -4.83
C GLY A 176 1.70 19.33 -3.74
N LEU A 177 2.95 19.52 -4.17
CA LEU A 177 4.09 19.77 -3.28
C LEU A 177 4.04 21.19 -2.68
N ALA A 178 3.59 22.20 -3.43
CA ALA A 178 3.52 23.58 -2.94
C ALA A 178 2.39 23.78 -1.90
N GLU A 179 1.26 23.08 -2.05
CA GLU A 179 0.15 23.14 -1.08
C GLU A 179 0.48 22.37 0.21
N GLN A 180 1.17 21.22 0.13
CA GLN A 180 1.68 20.53 1.32
C GLN A 180 2.82 21.29 2.01
N ALA A 181 3.72 21.93 1.25
CA ALA A 181 4.76 22.79 1.81
C ALA A 181 4.18 24.03 2.49
N ARG A 182 3.15 24.66 1.93
CA ARG A 182 2.43 25.77 2.57
C ARG A 182 1.69 25.34 3.82
N ALA A 183 1.04 24.17 3.83
CA ALA A 183 0.38 23.64 5.03
C ALA A 183 1.37 23.32 6.16
N LEU A 184 2.57 22.81 5.83
CA LEU A 184 3.66 22.57 6.79
C LEU A 184 4.31 23.86 7.30
N LEU A 185 4.42 24.89 6.46
CA LEU A 185 4.95 26.20 6.85
C LEU A 185 3.97 26.97 7.74
N LEU A 186 2.68 26.99 7.37
CA LEU A 186 1.61 27.62 8.17
C LEU A 186 1.33 26.86 9.49
N GLY A 187 1.57 25.54 9.54
CA GLY A 187 1.48 24.75 10.76
C GLY A 187 2.60 25.00 11.78
N ARG A 188 3.72 25.63 11.38
CA ARG A 188 4.82 25.99 12.30
C ARG A 188 4.66 27.37 12.94
N GLU A 189 3.84 28.26 12.38
CA GLU A 189 3.59 29.60 12.94
C GLU A 189 2.53 29.63 14.04
N GLY A 190 1.72 28.57 14.21
CA GLY A 190 0.68 28.46 15.23
C GLY A 190 1.12 27.88 16.59
N ARG A 191 2.42 27.68 16.82
CA ARG A 191 3.00 27.30 18.13
C ARG A 191 4.12 28.27 18.50
N ARG A 192 3.75 29.47 18.93
CA ARG A 192 4.57 30.33 19.79
C ARG A 192 3.68 30.95 20.85
#